data_AF-A0A8X6R2T3-F1
#
_entry.id   AF-A0A8X6R2T3-F1
#
_cell.length_a   1.000
_cell.length_b   1.000
_cell.length_c   1.000
_cell.angle_alpha   90.00
_cell.angle_beta   90.00
_cell.angle_gamma   90.00
#
_symmetry.space_group_name_H-M   'P 1'
#
loop_
_entity.id
_entity.type
_entity.pdbx_description
1 polymer ?
#
loop_
_entity_poly.entity_id
_entity_poly.type
_entity_poly.pdbx_seq_one_letter_code
_entity_poly.pdbx_strand_id
1 'polypeptide(L)'
;MMAPNLLVKAAFVRGDYDSANSVCVDEKSISTDFILQNAYSHLIKNGANFQAIRPTNYKEEQLIQDLLNIVDDFKLSFIGSIKVLTSDLEFAPNTLGTVLQGVANELFCEGITWSRIIALFVFVGELTLQCLANDYPRSIVDVIYECFCKLVKETLINWIVEHGGWEGVRSLSKKRDDSNPEITTPQSSDKGWAKSIFHSTVRIFGTLALLANSSGTNMP
;
A
#
# COMPACT_ATOMS: atom_id res chain seq x y z
N MET A 1 -1.49 -41.83 -11.33
CA MET A 1 -1.55 -40.82 -10.25
C MET A 1 -0.78 -39.59 -10.73
N MET A 2 -1.47 -38.52 -11.12
CA MET A 2 -0.85 -37.25 -11.52
C MET A 2 -1.01 -36.26 -10.36
N ALA A 3 0.09 -35.58 -10.01
CA ALA A 3 0.16 -34.63 -8.90
C ALA A 3 -0.66 -33.35 -9.19
N PRO A 4 -1.39 -32.80 -8.20
CA PRO A 4 -2.34 -31.70 -8.40
C PRO A 4 -1.72 -30.29 -8.55
N ASN A 5 -0.40 -30.15 -8.70
CA ASN A 5 0.29 -28.85 -8.63
C ASN A 5 0.61 -28.17 -9.97
N LEU A 6 0.07 -28.66 -11.09
CA LEU A 6 0.33 -28.06 -12.42
C LEU A 6 -0.83 -27.21 -12.96
N LEU A 7 -2.03 -27.30 -12.41
CA LEU A 7 -3.17 -26.51 -12.88
C LEU A 7 -3.12 -25.04 -12.43
N VAL A 8 -2.53 -24.76 -11.26
CA VAL A 8 -2.37 -23.37 -10.78
C VAL A 8 -1.35 -22.60 -11.62
N LYS A 9 -0.31 -23.27 -12.13
CA LYS A 9 0.67 -22.64 -13.03
C LYS A 9 0.16 -22.43 -14.46
N ALA A 10 -0.76 -23.28 -14.93
CA ALA A 10 -1.31 -23.17 -16.29
C ALA A 10 -2.39 -22.08 -16.40
N ALA A 11 -3.16 -21.83 -15.34
CA ALA A 11 -4.11 -20.72 -15.27
C ALA A 11 -3.43 -19.34 -15.25
N PHE A 12 -2.14 -19.27 -14.87
CA PHE A 12 -1.39 -18.02 -14.74
C PHE A 12 -0.93 -17.42 -16.08
N VAL A 13 -0.94 -18.19 -17.18
CA VAL A 13 -0.47 -17.72 -18.51
C VAL A 13 -1.61 -17.14 -19.36
N ARG A 14 -2.88 -17.27 -18.94
CA ARG A 14 -4.01 -16.69 -19.66
C ARG A 14 -4.79 -15.81 -18.70
N GLY A 15 -4.74 -14.51 -18.93
CA GLY A 15 -5.42 -13.48 -18.14
C GLY A 15 -6.94 -13.58 -18.20
N ASP A 16 -7.49 -14.60 -17.54
CA ASP A 16 -8.92 -14.83 -17.39
C ASP A 16 -9.38 -14.34 -15.99
N TYR A 17 -9.02 -13.10 -15.64
CA TYR A 17 -9.59 -12.36 -14.50
C TYR A 17 -10.80 -11.51 -14.88
N ASP A 18 -11.43 -11.81 -16.02
CA ASP A 18 -12.69 -11.18 -16.41
C ASP A 18 -13.86 -12.12 -16.13
N SER A 19 -14.63 -11.80 -15.08
CA SER A 19 -16.10 -11.66 -15.15
C SER A 19 -16.71 -11.67 -13.75
N ALA A 20 -16.83 -10.49 -13.13
CA ALA A 20 -17.88 -10.20 -12.14
C ALA A 20 -17.99 -8.72 -11.74
N ASN A 21 -17.08 -7.83 -12.13
CA ASN A 21 -17.24 -6.38 -11.94
C ASN A 21 -16.61 -5.62 -13.10
N SER A 22 -17.25 -5.69 -14.27
CA SER A 22 -17.00 -4.74 -15.35
C SER A 22 -17.67 -3.42 -14.97
N VAL A 23 -17.02 -2.68 -14.05
CA VAL A 23 -17.22 -1.24 -13.96
C VAL A 23 -16.52 -0.70 -15.20
N CYS A 24 -17.26 -0.01 -16.06
CA CYS A 24 -16.73 0.61 -17.27
C CYS A 24 -15.60 1.55 -16.88
N VAL A 25 -14.35 1.09 -17.00
CA VAL A 25 -13.17 1.92 -16.80
C VAL A 25 -13.14 2.87 -17.99
N ASP A 26 -13.44 4.14 -17.74
CA ASP A 26 -13.31 5.22 -18.73
C ASP A 26 -11.92 5.12 -19.37
N GLU A 27 -11.83 5.03 -20.69
CA GLU A 27 -10.58 4.83 -21.46
C GLU A 27 -9.55 5.95 -21.18
N LYS A 28 -9.99 7.04 -20.54
CA LYS A 28 -9.18 8.18 -20.10
C LYS A 28 -8.67 8.09 -18.66
N SER A 29 -9.07 7.08 -17.89
CA SER A 29 -8.67 6.91 -16.49
C SER A 29 -7.33 6.18 -16.36
N ILE A 30 -6.50 6.64 -15.42
CA ILE A 30 -5.19 6.04 -15.19
C ILE A 30 -5.39 4.71 -14.44
N SER A 31 -4.81 3.63 -14.99
CA SER A 31 -4.98 2.29 -14.46
C SER A 31 -4.42 2.13 -13.05
N THR A 32 -5.17 1.44 -12.19
CA THR A 32 -4.71 1.04 -10.85
C THR A 32 -3.43 0.22 -10.91
N ASP A 33 -3.26 -0.65 -11.91
CA ASP A 33 -2.04 -1.44 -12.05
C ASP A 33 -0.82 -0.57 -12.35
N PHE A 34 -0.99 0.46 -13.18
CA PHE A 34 0.06 1.45 -13.46
C PHE A 34 0.52 2.15 -12.19
N ILE A 35 -0.43 2.58 -11.36
CA ILE A 35 -0.14 3.28 -10.11
C ILE A 35 0.56 2.37 -9.09
N LEU A 36 0.02 1.17 -8.86
CA LEU A 36 0.56 0.23 -7.89
C LEU A 36 1.97 -0.22 -8.25
N GLN A 37 2.21 -0.57 -9.52
CA GLN A 37 3.51 -1.04 -9.98
C GLN A 37 4.60 0.02 -9.85
N ASN A 38 4.31 1.26 -10.25
CA ASN A 38 5.28 2.35 -10.17
C ASN A 38 5.56 2.79 -8.73
N ALA A 39 4.51 2.91 -7.90
CA ALA A 39 4.68 3.28 -6.50
C ALA A 39 5.46 2.20 -5.73
N TYR A 40 5.13 0.93 -5.95
CA TYR A 40 5.83 -0.19 -5.32
C TYR A 40 7.30 -0.24 -5.76
N SER A 41 7.57 -0.14 -7.06
CA SER A 41 8.94 -0.05 -7.60
C SER A 41 9.76 1.06 -6.95
N HIS A 42 9.20 2.26 -6.84
CA HIS A 42 9.88 3.39 -6.22
C HIS A 42 10.17 3.18 -4.73
N LEU A 43 9.22 2.60 -3.99
CA LEU A 43 9.35 2.37 -2.56
C LEU A 43 10.45 1.36 -2.21
N ILE A 44 10.62 0.33 -3.02
CA ILE A 44 11.58 -0.77 -2.78
C ILE A 44 12.91 -0.61 -3.51
N LYS A 45 13.10 0.47 -4.28
CA LYS A 45 14.26 0.71 -5.16
C LYS A 45 15.64 0.54 -4.51
N ASN A 46 15.72 0.69 -3.19
CA ASN A 46 16.95 0.55 -2.42
C ASN A 46 17.28 -0.91 -2.04
N GLY A 47 16.29 -1.82 -2.07
CA GLY A 47 16.46 -3.23 -1.69
C GLY A 47 16.26 -4.21 -2.84
N ALA A 48 15.42 -3.87 -3.83
CA ALA A 48 15.19 -4.70 -5.00
C ALA A 48 14.88 -3.85 -6.24
N ASN A 49 15.27 -4.36 -7.40
CA ASN A 49 14.85 -3.81 -8.69
C ASN A 49 13.52 -4.46 -9.09
N PHE A 50 12.44 -3.68 -9.01
CA PHE A 50 11.12 -4.08 -9.49
C PHE A 50 10.76 -3.18 -10.67
N GLN A 51 10.43 -3.77 -11.81
CA GLN A 51 10.29 -3.00 -13.05
C GLN A 51 9.05 -2.11 -13.01
N ALA A 52 9.27 -0.80 -13.13
CA ALA A 52 8.21 0.20 -13.24
C ALA A 52 7.58 0.20 -14.65
N ILE A 53 6.30 0.60 -14.77
CA ILE A 53 5.63 0.76 -16.06
C ILE A 53 5.92 2.16 -16.57
N ARG A 54 6.41 2.27 -17.82
CA ARG A 54 6.65 3.57 -18.44
C ARG A 54 5.32 4.29 -18.70
N PRO A 55 5.19 5.57 -18.33
CA PRO A 55 4.04 6.37 -18.69
C PRO A 55 3.93 6.50 -20.21
N THR A 56 2.70 6.42 -20.69
CA THR A 56 2.37 6.49 -22.12
C THR A 56 1.90 7.88 -22.55
N ASN A 57 1.55 8.73 -21.59
CA ASN A 57 1.01 10.06 -21.82
C ASN A 57 1.38 11.05 -20.70
N TYR A 58 1.16 12.34 -20.95
CA TYR A 58 1.55 13.40 -20.01
C TYR A 58 0.79 13.35 -18.68
N LYS A 59 -0.45 12.82 -18.67
CA LYS A 59 -1.26 12.74 -17.44
C LYS A 59 -0.69 11.67 -16.52
N GLU A 60 -0.37 10.50 -17.08
CA GLU A 60 0.31 9.43 -16.35
C GLU A 60 1.64 9.90 -15.77
N GLU A 61 2.48 10.56 -16.58
CA GLU A 61 3.76 11.12 -16.13
C GLU A 61 3.55 12.11 -14.97
N GLN A 62 2.66 13.10 -15.12
CA GLN A 62 2.46 14.08 -14.05
C GLN A 62 1.86 13.44 -12.79
N LEU A 63 0.89 12.54 -12.93
CA LEU A 63 0.24 11.92 -11.78
C LEU A 63 1.21 11.02 -11.02
N ILE A 64 2.03 10.24 -11.73
CA ILE A 64 3.01 9.38 -11.06
C ILE A 64 4.06 10.23 -10.35
N GLN A 65 4.57 11.31 -10.96
CA GLN A 65 5.52 12.20 -10.29
C GLN A 65 4.93 12.82 -9.02
N ASP A 66 3.70 13.32 -9.08
CA ASP A 66 3.03 13.88 -7.90
C ASP A 66 2.82 12.83 -6.80
N LEU A 67 2.38 11.63 -7.17
CA LEU A 67 2.22 10.52 -6.24
C LEU A 67 3.53 10.16 -5.56
N LEU A 68 4.62 10.02 -6.33
CA LEU A 68 5.92 9.64 -5.78
C LEU A 68 6.46 10.71 -4.81
N ASN A 69 6.25 11.99 -5.11
CA ASN A 69 6.60 13.08 -4.21
C ASN A 69 5.79 13.00 -2.88
N ILE A 70 4.48 12.77 -2.96
CA ILE A 70 3.63 12.58 -1.78
C ILE A 70 4.11 11.37 -0.96
N VAL A 71 4.41 10.26 -1.62
CA VAL A 71 4.89 9.03 -0.98
C VAL A 71 6.21 9.28 -0.25
N ASP A 72 7.15 10.01 -0.87
CA ASP A 72 8.44 10.35 -0.24
C ASP A 72 8.24 11.28 0.98
N ASP A 73 7.39 12.30 0.88
CA ASP A 73 7.02 13.18 2.00
C ASP A 73 6.42 12.39 3.19
N PHE A 74 5.51 11.46 2.89
CA PHE A 74 4.91 10.56 3.89
C PHE A 74 5.96 9.65 4.51
N LYS A 75 6.81 9.04 3.68
CA LYS A 75 7.86 8.11 4.10
C LYS A 75 8.84 8.77 5.05
N LEU A 76 9.28 10.00 4.77
CA LEU A 76 10.15 10.78 5.68
C LEU A 76 9.50 11.06 7.04
N SER A 77 8.18 11.26 7.06
CA SER A 77 7.40 11.48 8.27
C SER A 77 7.14 10.20 9.09
N PHE A 78 7.37 9.03 8.49
CA PHE A 78 6.93 7.72 9.01
C PHE A 78 8.10 6.75 9.32
N ILE A 79 9.24 6.89 8.61
CA ILE A 79 10.44 6.04 8.72
C ILE A 79 10.97 5.91 10.15
N GLY A 80 10.98 7.02 10.91
CA GLY A 80 11.54 7.03 12.27
C GLY A 80 10.80 6.10 13.24
N SER A 81 9.50 5.85 12.99
CA SER A 81 8.66 4.99 13.82
C SER A 81 8.61 3.55 13.31
N ILE A 82 8.63 3.33 11.99
CA ILE A 82 8.67 1.99 11.39
C ILE A 82 9.93 1.25 11.82
N LYS A 83 11.11 1.90 11.75
CA LYS A 83 12.39 1.23 11.97
C LYS A 83 12.56 0.66 13.37
N VAL A 84 11.95 1.27 14.39
CA VAL A 84 11.97 0.75 15.77
C VAL A 84 11.13 -0.51 15.89
N LEU A 85 9.99 -0.57 15.20
CA LEU A 85 8.96 -1.61 15.36
C LEU A 85 9.24 -2.86 14.52
N THR A 86 10.00 -2.71 13.44
CA THR A 86 10.27 -3.79 12.50
C THR A 86 11.50 -4.60 12.85
N SER A 87 12.21 -4.16 13.88
CA SER A 87 13.31 -4.91 14.53
C SER A 87 12.80 -6.17 15.22
N ASP A 88 11.53 -6.18 15.68
CA ASP A 88 10.98 -7.21 16.59
C ASP A 88 9.95 -8.14 15.91
N LEU A 89 9.64 -7.92 14.63
CA LEU A 89 8.68 -8.74 13.90
C LEU A 89 9.39 -9.92 13.21
N GLU A 90 9.51 -11.03 13.94
CA GLU A 90 9.76 -12.34 13.32
C GLU A 90 8.51 -12.75 12.53
N PHE A 91 8.42 -12.31 11.28
CA PHE A 91 7.40 -12.83 10.38
C PHE A 91 7.75 -14.27 9.98
N ALA A 92 6.75 -15.05 9.60
CA ALA A 92 6.97 -16.25 8.80
C ALA A 92 6.51 -15.92 7.37
N PRO A 93 7.20 -16.36 6.30
CA PRO A 93 6.82 -16.03 4.93
C PRO A 93 5.36 -16.38 4.58
N ASN A 94 4.78 -17.40 5.22
CA ASN A 94 3.40 -17.84 5.03
C ASN A 94 2.36 -16.95 5.75
N THR A 95 2.75 -16.03 6.63
CA THR A 95 1.83 -15.14 7.36
C THR A 95 1.71 -13.75 6.74
N LEU A 96 2.50 -13.42 5.71
CA LEU A 96 2.54 -12.09 5.08
C LEU A 96 1.18 -11.62 4.58
N GLY A 97 0.42 -12.47 3.88
CA GLY A 97 -0.92 -12.11 3.41
C GLY A 97 -1.86 -11.73 4.57
N THR A 98 -1.83 -12.49 5.66
CA THR A 98 -2.63 -12.24 6.88
C THR A 98 -2.20 -10.96 7.57
N VAL A 99 -0.89 -10.69 7.63
CA VAL A 99 -0.31 -9.47 8.18
C VAL A 99 -0.77 -8.24 7.39
N LEU A 100 -0.65 -8.27 6.06
CA LEU A 100 -1.13 -7.18 5.20
C LEU A 100 -2.63 -6.95 5.38
N GLN A 101 -3.43 -8.01 5.42
CA GLN A 101 -4.87 -7.89 5.62
C GLN A 101 -5.23 -7.32 7.00
N GLY A 102 -4.56 -7.77 8.06
CA GLY A 102 -4.77 -7.24 9.42
C GLY A 102 -4.47 -5.75 9.50
N VAL A 103 -3.33 -5.33 8.95
CA VAL A 103 -2.94 -3.92 8.85
C VAL A 103 -3.99 -3.11 8.08
N ALA A 104 -4.43 -3.61 6.94
CA ALA A 104 -5.42 -2.92 6.12
C ALA A 104 -6.76 -2.76 6.84
N ASN A 105 -7.26 -3.82 7.48
CA ASN A 105 -8.53 -3.80 8.21
C ASN A 105 -8.51 -2.71 9.29
N GLU A 106 -7.41 -2.56 10.00
CA GLU A 106 -7.28 -1.53 11.02
C GLU A 106 -7.02 -0.14 10.46
N LEU A 107 -6.19 -0.05 9.42
CA LEU A 107 -5.90 1.22 8.77
C LEU A 107 -7.17 1.85 8.19
N PHE A 108 -8.12 1.05 7.73
CA PHE A 108 -9.37 1.50 7.14
C PHE A 108 -10.59 1.35 8.06
N CYS A 109 -10.43 0.93 9.33
CA CYS A 109 -11.57 0.69 10.22
C CYS A 109 -12.41 1.95 10.51
N GLU A 110 -11.79 3.13 10.53
CA GLU A 110 -12.47 4.42 10.74
C GLU A 110 -12.81 5.12 9.41
N GLY A 111 -12.61 4.44 8.27
CA GLY A 111 -12.89 4.96 6.94
C GLY A 111 -11.67 5.02 6.03
N ILE A 112 -11.93 5.14 4.73
CA ILE A 112 -10.92 5.24 3.68
C ILE A 112 -10.66 6.71 3.36
N THR A 113 -9.37 7.09 3.31
CA THR A 113 -8.92 8.41 2.88
C THR A 113 -7.66 8.25 2.02
N TRP A 114 -7.37 9.22 1.14
CA TRP A 114 -6.13 9.21 0.34
C TRP A 114 -4.88 9.09 1.22
N SER A 115 -4.83 9.76 2.37
CA SER A 115 -3.70 9.65 3.31
C SER A 115 -3.53 8.24 3.90
N ARG A 116 -4.62 7.52 4.19
CA ARG A 116 -4.59 6.11 4.64
C ARG A 116 -4.13 5.18 3.51
N ILE A 117 -4.54 5.45 2.28
CA ILE A 117 -4.06 4.69 1.10
C ILE A 117 -2.56 4.88 0.93
N ILE A 118 -2.03 6.10 1.02
CA ILE A 118 -0.58 6.34 0.94
C ILE A 118 0.17 5.71 2.11
N ALA A 119 -0.39 5.72 3.32
CA ALA A 119 0.19 5.03 4.46
C ALA A 119 0.33 3.50 4.22
N LEU A 120 -0.68 2.87 3.60
CA LEU A 120 -0.59 1.46 3.18
C LEU A 120 0.55 1.23 2.19
N PHE A 121 0.71 2.11 1.19
CA PHE A 121 1.76 1.98 0.18
C PHE A 121 3.13 1.97 0.85
N VAL A 122 3.40 2.98 1.70
CA VAL A 122 4.67 3.08 2.43
C VAL A 122 4.88 1.86 3.32
N PHE A 123 3.86 1.40 4.05
CA PHE A 123 3.95 0.21 4.88
C PHE A 123 4.37 -1.03 4.08
N VAL A 124 3.72 -1.29 2.95
CA VAL A 124 4.02 -2.44 2.07
C VAL A 124 5.45 -2.37 1.53
N GLY A 125 5.90 -1.18 1.12
CA GLY A 125 7.27 -0.96 0.67
C GLY A 125 8.31 -1.24 1.76
N GLU A 126 8.10 -0.72 2.97
CA GLU A 126 9.00 -0.94 4.10
C GLU A 126 9.01 -2.41 4.57
N LEU A 127 7.84 -3.05 4.63
CA LEU A 127 7.73 -4.47 4.92
C LEU A 127 8.56 -5.31 3.94
N THR A 128 8.50 -4.98 2.65
CA THR A 128 9.29 -5.66 1.61
C THR A 128 10.78 -5.49 1.85
N LEU A 129 11.24 -4.25 2.12
CA LEU A 129 12.64 -3.97 2.41
C LEU A 129 13.13 -4.71 3.66
N GLN A 130 12.30 -4.87 4.67
CA GLN A 130 12.64 -5.62 5.88
C GLN A 130 12.73 -7.11 5.64
N CYS A 131 11.79 -7.70 4.90
CA CYS A 131 11.90 -9.11 4.50
C CYS A 131 13.22 -9.37 3.76
N LEU A 132 13.59 -8.47 2.83
CA LEU A 132 14.86 -8.56 2.11
C LEU A 132 16.08 -8.39 3.04
N ALA A 133 16.00 -7.51 4.03
CA ALA A 133 17.05 -7.32 5.03
C ALA A 133 17.21 -8.52 5.98
N ASN A 134 16.14 -9.29 6.19
CA ASN A 134 16.09 -10.49 7.03
C ASN A 134 16.34 -11.79 6.22
N ASP A 135 17.06 -11.71 5.10
CA ASP A 135 17.46 -12.85 4.25
C ASP A 135 16.30 -13.70 3.69
N TYR A 136 15.11 -13.12 3.53
CA TYR A 136 14.01 -13.81 2.85
C TYR A 136 14.35 -14.04 1.36
N PRO A 137 13.81 -15.10 0.73
CA PRO A 137 13.98 -15.33 -0.70
C PRO A 137 13.50 -14.13 -1.53
N ARG A 138 14.21 -13.79 -2.60
CA ARG A 138 13.84 -12.66 -3.48
C ARG A 138 12.43 -12.75 -4.06
N SER A 139 11.88 -13.96 -4.20
CA SER A 139 10.49 -14.17 -4.63
C SER A 139 9.45 -13.55 -3.68
N ILE A 140 9.84 -13.17 -2.46
CA ILE A 140 8.97 -12.47 -1.52
C ILE A 140 8.49 -11.12 -2.06
N VAL A 141 9.30 -10.46 -2.90
CA VAL A 141 8.95 -9.19 -3.54
C VAL A 141 7.70 -9.34 -4.39
N ASP A 142 7.61 -10.42 -5.16
CA ASP A 142 6.46 -10.71 -6.03
C ASP A 142 5.25 -11.10 -5.20
N VAL A 143 5.43 -11.94 -4.17
CA VAL A 143 4.34 -12.37 -3.27
C VAL A 143 3.70 -11.18 -2.55
N ILE A 144 4.50 -10.25 -2.02
CA ILE A 144 3.98 -9.05 -1.34
C ILE A 144 3.27 -8.14 -2.34
N TYR A 145 3.83 -7.97 -3.54
CA TYR A 145 3.20 -7.19 -4.60
C TYR A 145 1.83 -7.75 -4.99
N GLU A 146 1.72 -9.07 -5.17
CA GLU A 146 0.45 -9.73 -5.48
C GLU A 146 -0.59 -9.53 -4.37
N CYS A 147 -0.19 -9.71 -3.11
CA CYS A 147 -1.07 -9.47 -1.96
C CYS A 147 -1.53 -8.01 -1.90
N PHE A 148 -0.63 -7.07 -2.18
CA PHE A 148 -0.91 -5.65 -2.21
C PHE A 148 -1.90 -5.30 -3.32
N CYS A 149 -1.68 -5.76 -4.55
CA CYS A 149 -2.61 -5.57 -5.66
C CYS A 149 -3.99 -6.12 -5.37
N LYS A 150 -4.06 -7.34 -4.82
CA LYS A 150 -5.32 -7.96 -4.41
C LYS A 150 -6.05 -7.09 -3.37
N LEU A 151 -5.35 -6.67 -2.32
CA LEU A 151 -5.92 -5.84 -1.27
C LEU A 151 -6.52 -4.53 -1.82
N VAL A 152 -5.77 -3.81 -2.67
CA VAL A 152 -6.26 -2.55 -3.26
C VAL A 152 -7.45 -2.79 -4.18
N LYS A 153 -7.38 -3.81 -5.05
CA LYS A 153 -8.45 -4.12 -6.01
C LYS A 153 -9.72 -4.62 -5.33
N GLU A 154 -9.61 -5.37 -4.24
CA GLU A 154 -10.79 -5.91 -3.54
C GLU A 154 -11.39 -4.92 -2.54
N THR A 155 -10.55 -4.09 -1.89
CA THR A 155 -11.00 -3.26 -0.76
C THR A 155 -11.18 -1.79 -1.13
N LEU A 156 -10.33 -1.25 -2.01
CA LEU A 156 -10.19 0.19 -2.21
C LEU A 156 -10.69 0.68 -3.57
N ILE A 157 -10.81 -0.20 -4.57
CA ILE A 157 -11.08 0.22 -5.95
C ILE A 157 -12.39 0.99 -6.10
N ASN A 158 -13.46 0.55 -5.44
CA ASN A 158 -14.76 1.21 -5.51
C ASN A 158 -14.67 2.64 -4.95
N TRP A 159 -14.06 2.77 -3.77
CA TRP A 159 -13.85 4.08 -3.15
C TRP A 159 -12.99 4.99 -4.03
N ILE A 160 -11.90 4.46 -4.62
CA ILE A 160 -11.02 5.20 -5.53
C ILE A 160 -11.81 5.75 -6.72
N VAL A 161 -12.63 4.91 -7.36
CA VAL A 161 -13.46 5.30 -8.51
C VAL A 161 -14.49 6.35 -8.11
N GLU A 162 -15.19 6.16 -6.98
CA GLU A 162 -16.16 7.12 -6.44
C GLU A 162 -15.54 8.49 -6.10
N HIS A 163 -14.24 8.52 -5.79
CA HIS A 163 -13.50 9.74 -5.46
C HIS A 163 -12.71 10.31 -6.66
N GLY A 164 -13.15 10.01 -7.89
CA GLY A 164 -12.61 10.61 -9.12
C GLY A 164 -11.35 9.91 -9.65
N GLY A 165 -11.10 8.68 -9.21
CA GLY A 165 -9.92 7.91 -9.59
C GLY A 165 -8.64 8.42 -8.92
N TRP A 166 -7.49 7.96 -9.43
CA TRP A 166 -6.18 8.23 -8.82
C TRP A 166 -5.76 9.71 -8.84
N GLU A 167 -6.38 10.54 -9.68
CA GLU A 167 -6.19 11.99 -9.68
C GLU A 167 -6.53 12.63 -8.32
N GLY A 168 -7.43 12.01 -7.54
CA GLY A 168 -7.81 12.49 -6.20
C GLY A 168 -6.64 12.56 -5.21
N VAL A 169 -5.57 11.79 -5.43
CA VAL A 169 -4.39 11.79 -4.54
C VAL A 169 -3.69 13.16 -4.48
N ARG A 170 -3.79 13.95 -5.56
CA ARG A 170 -3.19 15.30 -5.66
C ARG A 170 -3.78 16.30 -4.68
N SER A 171 -4.92 15.99 -4.07
CA SER A 171 -5.47 16.77 -2.95
C SER A 171 -4.52 16.83 -1.75
N LEU A 172 -3.60 15.87 -1.61
CA LEU A 172 -2.60 15.84 -0.55
C LEU A 172 -1.44 16.83 -0.79
N SER A 173 -1.15 17.18 -2.05
CA SER A 173 -0.04 18.10 -2.41
C SER A 173 -0.38 19.57 -2.17
N LYS A 174 -1.67 19.95 -2.23
CA LYS A 174 -2.12 21.36 -2.28
C LYS A 174 -2.04 22.14 -0.96
N LYS A 175 -1.65 21.53 0.15
CA LYS A 175 -1.70 22.17 1.48
C LYS A 175 -0.44 22.95 1.90
N ARG A 176 0.49 23.21 0.98
CA ARG A 176 1.77 23.88 1.28
C ARG A 176 1.88 25.36 0.89
N ASP A 177 0.92 25.95 0.17
CA ASP A 177 1.09 27.29 -0.45
C ASP A 177 0.16 28.44 0.04
N ASP A 178 -0.62 28.29 1.12
CA ASP A 178 -1.42 29.43 1.63
C ASP A 178 -0.71 30.17 2.76
N SER A 179 0.31 30.95 2.37
CA SER A 179 0.80 32.08 3.17
C SER A 179 -0.09 33.30 2.93
N ASN A 180 -1.32 33.32 3.48
CA ASN A 180 -2.08 34.56 3.64
C ASN A 180 -2.71 34.60 5.04
N PRO A 181 -2.31 35.51 5.95
CA PRO A 181 -2.91 35.62 7.26
C PRO A 181 -4.15 36.50 7.16
N GLU A 182 -5.26 35.96 6.67
CA GLU A 182 -6.55 36.64 6.73
C GLU A 182 -7.60 35.83 7.48
N ILE A 183 -8.23 36.51 8.42
CA ILE A 183 -9.07 36.01 9.50
C ILE A 183 -10.36 35.42 8.92
N THR A 184 -10.56 34.10 9.02
CA THR A 184 -11.90 33.52 9.27
C THR A 184 -11.84 32.06 9.74
N THR A 185 -12.27 31.84 10.99
CA THR A 185 -12.85 30.62 11.61
C THR A 185 -12.12 29.26 11.54
N PRO A 186 -11.94 28.56 12.69
CA PRO A 186 -11.23 27.29 12.75
C PRO A 186 -12.14 26.12 12.33
N GLN A 187 -11.79 25.45 11.22
CA GLN A 187 -12.21 24.08 10.94
C GLN A 187 -10.97 23.20 10.75
N SER A 188 -10.55 22.62 11.88
CA SER A 188 -10.11 21.22 12.02
C SER A 188 -9.06 20.63 11.05
N SER A 189 -7.82 20.58 11.56
CA SER A 189 -7.01 19.35 11.71
C SER A 189 -5.90 18.96 10.70
N ASP A 190 -5.06 19.89 10.27
CA ASP A 190 -3.84 19.49 9.52
C ASP A 190 -2.76 18.75 10.32
N LYS A 191 -2.85 18.75 11.65
CA LYS A 191 -2.03 17.89 12.52
C LYS A 191 -2.80 16.68 13.05
N GLY A 192 -4.09 16.57 12.71
CA GLY A 192 -4.98 15.52 13.22
C GLY A 192 -4.87 14.22 12.44
N TRP A 193 -4.68 14.31 11.11
CA TRP A 193 -4.57 13.11 10.28
C TRP A 193 -3.31 12.31 10.63
N ALA A 194 -2.14 12.94 10.77
CA ALA A 194 -0.92 12.24 11.17
C ALA A 194 -1.10 11.60 12.55
N LYS A 195 -1.68 12.33 13.52
CA LYS A 195 -2.01 11.77 14.85
C LYS A 195 -3.02 10.62 14.80
N SER A 196 -4.02 10.67 13.92
CA SER A 196 -5.00 9.59 13.70
C SER A 196 -4.36 8.38 13.03
N ILE A 197 -3.47 8.61 12.05
CA ILE A 197 -2.65 7.56 11.45
C ILE A 197 -1.74 6.97 12.52
N PHE A 198 -1.05 7.76 13.35
CA PHE A 198 -0.19 7.26 14.42
C PHE A 198 -0.98 6.49 15.50
N HIS A 199 -2.19 6.95 15.85
CA HIS A 199 -3.08 6.21 16.76
C HIS A 199 -3.52 4.88 16.15
N SER A 200 -3.88 4.89 14.86
CA SER A 200 -4.21 3.67 14.11
C SER A 200 -2.99 2.76 13.93
N THR A 201 -1.81 3.32 13.71
CA THR A 201 -0.49 2.67 13.61
C THR A 201 -0.20 1.92 14.90
N VAL A 202 -0.34 2.57 16.07
CA VAL A 202 -0.19 1.92 17.38
C VAL A 202 -1.16 0.74 17.55
N ARG A 203 -2.40 0.85 17.07
CA ARG A 203 -3.36 -0.27 17.07
C ARG A 203 -2.91 -1.40 16.13
N ILE A 204 -2.56 -1.05 14.88
CA ILE A 204 -2.10 -1.98 13.83
C ILE A 204 -0.93 -2.80 14.35
N PHE A 205 0.07 -2.14 14.93
CA PHE A 205 1.25 -2.81 15.47
C PHE A 205 0.93 -3.62 16.73
N GLY A 206 -0.04 -3.21 17.55
CA GLY A 206 -0.56 -4.03 18.65
C GLY A 206 -1.17 -5.35 18.16
N THR A 207 -1.97 -5.32 17.09
CA THR A 207 -2.54 -6.54 16.50
C THR A 207 -1.50 -7.37 15.77
N LEU A 208 -0.53 -6.75 15.08
CA LEU A 208 0.60 -7.50 14.50
C LEU A 208 1.43 -8.22 15.57
N ALA A 209 1.68 -7.58 16.71
CA ALA A 209 2.35 -8.23 17.85
C ALA A 209 1.53 -9.40 18.40
N LEU A 210 0.20 -9.28 18.48
CA LEU A 210 -0.68 -10.40 18.86
C LEU A 210 -0.65 -11.55 17.85
N LEU A 211 -0.67 -11.24 16.56
CA LEU A 211 -0.60 -12.24 15.49
C LEU A 211 0.76 -12.96 15.49
N ALA A 212 1.86 -12.23 15.63
CA ALA A 212 3.21 -12.81 15.73
C ALA A 212 3.35 -13.72 16.97
N ASN A 213 2.81 -13.31 18.12
CA ASN A 213 2.85 -14.09 19.36
C ASN A 213 1.93 -15.33 19.31
N SER A 214 0.86 -15.31 18.50
CA SER A 214 -0.04 -16.45 18.32
C SER A 214 0.52 -17.58 17.44
N SER A 215 1.51 -17.27 16.58
CA SER A 215 2.25 -18.27 15.79
C SER A 215 3.39 -18.95 16.54
N GLY A 216 3.83 -18.39 17.68
CA GLY A 216 4.89 -18.94 18.53
C GLY A 216 4.43 -19.98 19.56
N THR A 217 3.12 -20.21 19.70
CA THR A 217 2.57 -21.15 20.70
C THR A 217 2.25 -22.52 20.10
N ASN A 218 3.25 -23.19 19.54
CA ASN A 218 3.28 -24.65 19.63
C ASN A 218 4.00 -25.03 20.93
N MET A 219 3.18 -25.29 21.94
CA MET A 219 3.49 -25.81 23.28
C MET A 219 4.04 -27.27 23.20
N PRO A 220 4.51 -27.84 24.34
CA PRO A 220 5.81 -28.50 24.57
C PRO A 220 6.14 -29.76 23.77
#